data_AF-A0A0U2ZUQ2-F1
#
_entry.id   AF-A0A0U2ZUQ2-F1
#
_cell.length_a   1.000
_cell.length_b   1.000
_cell.length_c   1.000
_cell.angle_alpha   90.00
_cell.angle_beta   90.00
_cell.angle_gamma   90.00
#
_symmetry.space_group_name_H-M   'P 1'
#
loop_
_entity.id
_entity.type
_entity.pdbx_description
1 polymer ?
#
loop_
_entity_poly.entity_id
_entity_poly.type
_entity_poly.pdbx_seq_one_letter_code
_entity_poly.pdbx_strand_id
1 'polypeptide(L)' 'MKLTFLQEILETKKKRVEAAKSETDFDSLRRRAVQIRTESEPHRLREALQREKQTNIIAEIKRASPSKG' A
#
# COMPACT_ATOMS: atom_id res chain seq x y z
N MET A 1 29.32 -2.81 -5.31
CA MET A 1 28.34 -2.21 -6.25
C MET A 1 27.40 -1.30 -5.47
N LYS A 2 27.05 -0.13 -6.02
CA LYS A 2 26.04 0.75 -5.42
C LYS A 2 24.65 0.13 -5.63
N LEU A 3 23.83 0.06 -4.57
CA LEU A 3 22.47 -0.46 -4.67
C LEU A 3 21.62 0.47 -5.56
N THR A 4 20.70 -0.10 -6.33
CA THR A 4 19.65 0.69 -6.98
C THR A 4 18.67 1.21 -5.92
N PHE A 5 17.96 2.30 -6.21
CA PHE A 5 16.93 2.81 -5.30
C PHE A 5 15.88 1.74 -4.95
N LEU A 6 15.52 0.88 -5.90
CA LEU A 6 14.59 -0.22 -5.63
C LEU A 6 15.18 -1.22 -4.63
N GLN A 7 16.44 -1.61 -4.78
CA GLN A 7 17.10 -2.52 -3.83
C GLN A 7 17.17 -1.90 -2.43
N GLU A 8 17.50 -0.62 -2.33
CA GLU A 8 17.55 0.09 -1.04
C GLU A 8 16.16 0.17 -0.38
N ILE A 9 15.10 0.43 -1.15
CA ILE A 9 13.71 0.40 -0.68
C ILE A 9 13.36 -1.01 -0.18
N LEU A 10 13.70 -2.07 -0.92
CA LEU A 10 13.40 -3.44 -0.55
C LEU A 10 14.09 -3.84 0.76
N GLU A 11 15.39 -3.57 0.89
CA GLU A 11 16.15 -3.90 2.10
C GLU A 11 15.62 -3.14 3.32
N THR A 12 15.28 -1.87 3.14
CA THR A 12 14.66 -1.06 4.21
C THR A 12 13.28 -1.61 4.58
N LYS A 13 12.47 -2.01 3.61
CA LYS A 13 11.12 -2.53 3.85
C LYS A 13 11.13 -3.90 4.53
N LYS A 14 12.06 -4.79 4.18
CA LYS A 14 12.24 -6.08 4.88
C LYS A 14 12.45 -5.86 6.37
N LYS A 15 13.43 -5.02 6.75
CA LYS A 15 13.72 -4.70 8.16
C LYS A 15 12.50 -4.11 8.89
N ARG A 16 11.78 -3.19 8.23
CA ARG A 16 10.57 -2.58 8.80
C ARG A 16 9.43 -3.58 8.99
N VAL A 17 9.25 -4.52 8.06
CA VAL A 17 8.22 -5.56 8.18
C VAL A 17 8.56 -6.50 9.32
N GLU A 18 9.82 -6.91 9.47
CA GLU A 18 10.22 -7.79 10.59
C GLU A 18 10.00 -7.11 11.95
N ALA A 19 10.36 -5.83 12.09
CA ALA A 19 10.06 -5.06 13.30
C ALA A 19 8.54 -4.96 13.56
N ALA A 20 7.75 -4.66 12.53
CA ALA A 20 6.30 -4.56 12.67
C ALA A 20 5.64 -5.89 13.07
N LYS A 21 6.15 -7.03 12.57
CA LYS A 21 5.68 -8.36 12.97
C LYS A 21 5.91 -8.64 14.46
N SER A 22 7.02 -8.16 15.03
CA SER A 22 7.27 -8.33 16.47
C SER A 22 6.42 -7.42 17.35
N GLU A 23 5.98 -6.26 16.83
CA GLU A 23 5.22 -5.26 17.58
C GLU A 23 3.70 -5.39 17.41
N THR A 24 3.25 -6.15 16.41
CA THR A 24 1.82 -6.25 16.04
C THR A 24 1.29 -7.64 16.33
N ASP A 25 0.21 -7.73 17.11
CA ASP A 25 -0.59 -8.96 17.17
C ASP A 25 -1.26 -9.22 15.81
N PHE A 26 -0.77 -10.25 15.12
CA PHE A 26 -1.23 -10.63 13.80
C PHE A 26 -2.71 -11.03 13.78
N ASP A 27 -3.21 -11.70 14.83
CA ASP A 27 -4.59 -12.16 14.86
C ASP A 27 -5.57 -11.00 15.09
N SER A 28 -5.21 -10.02 15.92
CA SER A 28 -5.94 -8.76 16.02
C SER A 28 -5.94 -8.00 14.68
N LEU A 29 -4.78 -7.86 14.04
CA LEU A 29 -4.68 -7.20 12.73
C LEU A 29 -5.56 -7.89 11.68
N ARG A 30 -5.53 -9.22 11.63
CA ARG A 30 -6.34 -10.01 10.71
C ARG A 30 -7.83 -9.84 10.96
N ARG A 31 -8.28 -9.93 12.22
CA ARG A 31 -9.69 -9.74 12.57
C ARG A 31 -10.19 -8.36 12.16
N ARG A 32 -9.40 -7.32 12.45
CA ARG A 32 -9.70 -5.94 12.02
C ARG A 32 -9.78 -5.81 10.50
N ALA A 33 -8.85 -6.43 9.76
CA ALA A 33 -8.86 -6.39 8.31
C ALA A 33 -10.14 -7.04 7.72
N VAL A 34 -10.57 -8.17 8.28
CA VAL A 34 -11.81 -8.84 7.88
C VAL A 34 -13.03 -7.96 8.20
N GLN A 35 -13.11 -7.40 9.40
CA GLN A 35 -14.21 -6.52 9.80
C GLN A 35 -14.36 -5.31 8.85
N ILE A 36 -13.25 -4.61 8.57
CA ILE A 36 -13.28 -3.48 7.63
C ILE A 36 -13.74 -3.95 6.25
N ARG A 37 -13.27 -5.11 5.79
CA ARG A 37 -13.64 -5.64 4.48
C ARG A 37 -15.13 -5.99 4.39
N THR A 38 -15.73 -6.53 5.45
CA THR A 38 -17.16 -6.87 5.50
C THR A 38 -18.06 -5.65 5.42
N GLU A 39 -17.61 -4.52 5.96
CA GLU A 39 -18.36 -3.26 5.95
C GLU A 39 -18.12 -2.44 4.65
N SER A 40 -17.14 -2.82 3.83
CA SER A 40 -16.73 -2.06 2.64
C SER A 40 -17.42 -2.53 1.35
N GLU A 41 -17.75 -1.57 0.48
CA GLU A 41 -18.18 -1.84 -0.91
C GLU A 41 -17.15 -2.73 -1.65
N PRO A 42 -17.56 -3.91 -2.15
CA PRO A 42 -16.67 -4.78 -2.93
C PRO A 42 -16.14 -4.11 -4.19
N HIS A 43 -14.85 -4.29 -4.49
CA HIS A 43 -14.24 -3.91 -5.77
C HIS A 43 -14.43 -2.44 -6.19
N ARG A 44 -14.71 -1.54 -5.24
CA ARG A 44 -14.99 -0.11 -5.49
C ARG A 44 -13.97 0.58 -6.40
N LEU A 45 -12.67 0.30 -6.23
CA LEU A 45 -11.62 0.84 -7.11
C LEU A 45 -11.76 0.35 -8.56
N ARG A 46 -12.02 -0.95 -8.77
CA ARG A 46 -12.20 -1.52 -10.11
C ARG A 46 -13.40 -0.89 -10.80
N GLU A 47 -14.52 -0.77 -10.10
CA GLU A 47 -15.74 -0.17 -10.63
C GLU A 47 -15.54 1.30 -10.98
N ALA A 48 -14.82 2.06 -10.15
CA ALA A 48 -14.49 3.46 -10.44
C ALA A 48 -13.64 3.61 -11.70
N LEU A 49 -12.71 2.67 -11.96
CA LEU A 49 -11.82 2.69 -13.11
C LEU A 49 -12.42 2.11 -14.40
N GLN A 50 -13.60 1.49 -14.34
CA GLN A 50 -14.30 0.91 -15.51
C GLN A 50 -15.13 1.93 -16.31
N ARG A 51 -15.12 3.21 -15.93
CA ARG A 51 -15.89 4.25 -16.63
C ARG A 51 -15.23 4.60 -17.96
N GLU A 52 -15.88 4.25 -19.08
CA GLU A 52 -15.30 4.38 -20.43
C GLU A 52 -15.46 5.77 -21.05
N LYS A 53 -16.46 6.55 -20.62
CA LYS A 53 -16.79 7.87 -21.21
C LYS A 53 -15.98 9.02 -20.60
N GLN A 54 -14.91 8.73 -19.88
CA GLN A 54 -14.08 9.72 -19.19
C GLN A 54 -12.64 9.22 -19.01
N THR A 55 -11.71 10.15 -18.80
CA THR A 55 -10.37 9.81 -18.32
C THR A 55 -10.43 9.47 -16.84
N ASN A 56 -9.98 8.27 -16.47
CA ASN A 56 -9.90 7.85 -15.08
C ASN A 56 -8.56 8.28 -14.48
N ILE A 57 -8.61 9.02 -13.36
CA ILE A 57 -7.43 9.59 -12.70
C ILE A 57 -7.26 8.95 -11.32
N ILE A 58 -6.07 8.40 -11.06
CA ILE A 58 -5.64 8.01 -9.71
C ILE A 58 -4.76 9.15 -9.20
N ALA A 59 -5.33 10.00 -8.35
CA ALA A 59 -4.59 11.10 -7.73
C ALA A 59 -3.76 10.57 -6.54
N GLU A 60 -2.44 10.57 -6.65
CA GLU A 60 -1.52 10.17 -5.58
C GLU A 60 -1.21 11.35 -4.66
N ILE A 61 -1.47 11.19 -3.35
CA ILE A 61 -0.98 12.12 -2.33
C ILE A 61 0.38 11.61 -1.85
N LYS A 62 1.46 12.28 -2.28
CA LYS A 62 2.85 11.89 -1.98
C LYS A 62 3.64 13.07 -1.42
N ARG A 63 4.38 12.85 -0.32
CA ARG A 63 5.23 13.88 0.29
C ARG A 63 6.51 14.17 -0.50
N ALA A 64 7.16 13.14 -1.04
CA ALA A 64 8.54 13.16 -1.50
C ALA A 64 8.83 12.01 -2.48
N SER A 65 9.81 12.16 -3.36
CA SER A 65 10.28 11.10 -4.26
C SER A 65 11.82 11.08 -4.40
N PRO A 66 12.45 9.90 -4.58
CA PRO A 66 13.91 9.80 -4.69
C PRO A 66 14.53 10.67 -5.79
N SER A 67 13.78 10.97 -6.86
CA SER A 67 14.28 11.72 -8.02
C SER A 67 14.02 13.22 -7.95
N LYS A 68 13.09 13.70 -7.11
CA LYS A 68 12.63 15.11 -7.12
C LYS A 68 12.54 15.77 -5.75
N GLY A 69 13.01 15.08 -4.70
CA GLY A 69 12.79 15.51 -3.31
C GLY A 69 11.51 14.89 -2.80
#